data_AF-A0A412B119-F1
#
_entry.id   AF-A0A412B119-F1
#
_cell.length_a   1.000
_cell.length_b   1.000
_cell.length_c   1.000
_cell.angle_alpha   90.00
_cell.angle_beta   90.00
_cell.angle_gamma   90.00
#
_symmetry.space_group_name_H-M   'P 1'
#
loop_
_entity.id
_entity.type
_entity.pdbx_description
1 polymer ?
#
loop_
_entity_poly.entity_id
_entity_poly.type
_entity_poly.pdbx_seq_one_letter_code
_entity_poly.pdbx_strand_id
1 'polypeptide(L)' 'MVMLLDIAARAGVSRSTVSLVINKSPLVKDETRQRAERAIQELGYVPNPNVRGLVKKRIKV' A
#
# COMPACT_ATOMS: atom_id res chain seq x y z
N MET A 1 -2.02 -0.78 -16.81
CA MET A 1 -2.34 0.30 -15.86
C MET A 1 -3.13 -0.35 -14.73
N VAL A 2 -2.63 -0.35 -13.49
CA VAL A 2 -3.34 -0.91 -12.33
C VAL A 2 -3.98 0.25 -11.56
N MET A 3 -5.28 0.18 -11.29
CA MET A 3 -5.95 1.19 -10.47
C MET A 3 -6.04 0.76 -9.00
N LEU A 4 -6.25 1.74 -8.12
CA LEU A 4 -6.56 1.46 -6.70
C LEU A 4 -7.79 0.57 -6.54
N LEU A 5 -8.74 0.58 -7.49
CA LEU A 5 -9.89 -0.32 -7.48
C LEU A 5 -9.48 -1.79 -7.64
N ASP A 6 -8.53 -2.09 -8.53
CA ASP A 6 -8.06 -3.46 -8.74
C ASP A 6 -7.37 -4.00 -7.48
N ILE A 7 -6.56 -3.16 -6.85
CA ILE A 7 -5.89 -3.47 -5.58
C ILE A 7 -6.93 -3.67 -4.47
N ALA A 8 -7.95 -2.82 -4.42
CA ALA A 8 -9.03 -2.89 -3.44
C ALA A 8 -9.84 -4.20 -3.58
N ALA A 9 -10.24 -4.53 -4.81
CA ALA A 9 -10.95 -5.76 -5.12
C ALA A 9 -10.11 -7.00 -4.76
N ARG A 10 -8.81 -6.99 -5.07
CA ARG A 10 -7.91 -8.11 -4.75
C ARG A 10 -7.65 -8.26 -3.25
N ALA A 11 -7.45 -7.15 -2.55
CA ALA A 11 -7.19 -7.16 -1.11
C ALA A 11 -8.47 -7.37 -0.26
N GLY A 12 -9.65 -7.33 -0.88
CA GLY A 12 -10.94 -7.45 -0.19
C GLY A 12 -11.26 -6.24 0.67
N VAL A 13 -10.88 -5.04 0.23
CA VAL A 13 -11.04 -3.79 0.97
C VAL A 13 -11.65 -2.70 0.08
N SER A 14 -12.11 -1.61 0.68
CA SER A 14 -12.58 -0.45 -0.09
C SER A 14 -11.43 0.37 -0.68
N ARG A 15 -11.70 1.11 -1.76
CA ARG A 15 -10.75 2.07 -2.35
C ARG A 15 -10.18 3.04 -1.31
N SER A 16 -11.03 3.51 -0.39
CA SER A 16 -10.65 4.39 0.72
C SER A 16 -9.59 3.73 1.61
N THR A 17 -9.74 2.44 1.89
CA THR A 17 -8.78 1.66 2.69
C THR A 17 -7.44 1.53 1.99
N VAL A 18 -7.42 1.25 0.67
CA VAL A 18 -6.17 1.25 -0.10
C VAL A 18 -5.49 2.62 -0.08
N SER A 19 -6.27 3.70 -0.22
CA SER A 19 -5.75 5.07 -0.09
C SER A 19 -5.14 5.32 1.29
N LEU A 20 -5.79 4.87 2.36
CA LEU A 20 -5.27 4.97 3.72
C LEU A 20 -3.98 4.14 3.92
N VAL A 21 -3.89 2.95 3.32
CA VAL A 21 -2.68 2.10 3.33
C VAL A 21 -1.53 2.79 2.61
N ILE A 22 -1.76 3.32 1.40
CA ILE A 22 -0.77 4.08 0.63
C ILE A 22 -0.30 5.30 1.43
N ASN A 23 -1.22 6.02 2.07
CA ASN A 23 -0.91 7.16 2.92
C ASN A 23 -0.27 6.78 4.26
N LYS A 24 -0.17 5.49 4.59
CA LYS A 24 0.34 4.95 5.88
C LYS A 24 -0.48 5.42 7.09
N SER A 25 -1.79 5.61 6.92
CA SER A 25 -2.68 5.97 8.02
C SER A 25 -2.72 4.89 9.09
N PRO A 26 -2.74 5.24 10.40
CA PRO A 26 -2.87 4.29 11.50
C PRO A 26 -4.29 3.72 11.63
N LEU A 27 -5.27 4.29 10.91
CA LEU A 27 -6.67 3.84 10.94
C LEU A 27 -6.89 2.48 10.26
N VAL A 28 -5.88 1.96 9.58
CA VAL A 28 -5.93 0.65 8.90
C VAL A 28 -5.18 -0.37 9.74
N LYS A 29 -5.87 -1.46 10.07
CA LYS A 29 -5.28 -2.60 10.76
C LYS A 29 -4.08 -3.15 9.98
N ASP A 30 -3.07 -3.62 10.69
CA ASP A 30 -1.88 -4.21 10.08
C ASP A 30 -2.20 -5.40 9.18
N GLU A 31 -3.21 -6.20 9.54
CA GLU A 31 -3.68 -7.31 8.68
C GLU A 31 -4.18 -6.82 7.31
N THR A 32 -4.97 -5.74 7.32
CA THR A 32 -5.52 -5.13 6.11
C THR A 32 -4.42 -4.46 5.28
N ARG A 33 -3.44 -3.84 5.95
CA ARG A 33 -2.24 -3.29 5.33
C ARG A 33 -1.45 -4.38 4.60
N GLN A 34 -1.18 -5.50 5.26
CA GLN A 34 -0.45 -6.63 4.67
C GLN A 34 -1.18 -7.23 3.46
N ARG A 35 -2.52 -7.36 3.50
CA ARG A 35 -3.30 -7.83 2.34
C ARG A 35 -3.20 -6.86 1.15
N ALA A 36 -3.31 -5.57 1.42
CA ALA A 36 -3.16 -4.55 0.38
C ALA A 36 -1.73 -4.54 -0.18
N GLU A 37 -0.70 -4.66 0.65
CA GLU A 37 0.70 -4.77 0.23
C GLU A 37 0.96 -6.02 -0.62
N ARG A 38 0.37 -7.16 -0.26
CA ARG A 38 0.39 -8.37 -1.09
C ARG A 38 -0.30 -8.17 -2.44
N ALA A 39 -1.50 -7.60 -2.45
CA ALA A 39 -2.23 -7.30 -3.69
C ALA A 39 -1.46 -6.31 -4.59
N ILE A 40 -0.80 -5.32 -3.99
CA ILE A 40 0.09 -4.37 -4.67
C ILE A 40 1.25 -5.10 -5.35
N GLN A 41 1.92 -6.03 -4.65
CA GLN A 41 2.99 -6.84 -5.20
C GLN A 41 2.51 -7.79 -6.30
N GLU A 42 1.37 -8.49 -6.08
CA GLU A 42 0.80 -9.43 -7.06
C GLU A 42 0.36 -8.74 -8.36
N LEU A 43 -0.23 -7.54 -8.25
CA LEU A 43 -0.69 -6.78 -9.40
C LEU A 43 0.46 -6.02 -10.09
N GLY A 44 1.68 -6.05 -9.53
CA GLY A 44 2.79 -5.26 -10.04
C GLY A 44 2.54 -3.75 -9.94
N TYR A 45 1.68 -3.32 -9.01
CA TYR A 45 1.59 -1.90 -8.68
C TYR A 45 2.88 -1.55 -7.96
N VAL A 46 3.78 -0.87 -8.67
CA VAL A 46 4.99 -0.32 -8.06
C VAL A 46 4.62 1.06 -7.56
N PRO A 47 4.34 1.26 -6.25
CA PRO A 47 4.27 2.61 -5.71
C PRO A 47 5.65 3.21 -5.95
N ASN A 48 5.75 4.14 -6.91
CA ASN A 48 7.02 4.71 -7.31
C ASN A 48 7.71 5.29 -6.06
N PRO A 49 8.83 4.72 -5.58
CA PRO A 49 9.43 5.15 -4.32
C PRO A 49 9.96 6.58 -4.38
N ASN A 50 10.06 7.16 -5.58
CA ASN A 50 10.43 8.55 -5.82
C ASN A 50 9.43 9.59 -5.26
N VAL A 51 8.21 9.22 -4.84
CA VAL A 51 7.29 10.13 -4.12
C VAL A 51 7.45 10.10 -2.60
N ARG A 52 8.33 9.26 -2.02
CA ARG A 52 8.51 9.20 -0.56
C ARG A 52 9.96 8.97 -0.11
N GLY A 53 10.91 9.48 -0.88
CA GLY A 53 12.34 9.53 -0.54
C GLY A 53 12.74 10.56 0.53
N LEU A 54 11.80 11.18 1.26
CA LEU A 54 12.15 12.13 2.34
C LEU A 54 12.10 11.51 3.74
N VAL A 55 11.47 10.36 3.97
CA VAL A 55 11.34 9.83 5.35
C VAL A 55 11.48 8.31 5.40
N LYS A 56 12.73 7.83 5.54
CA LYS A 56 13.15 6.98 6.68
C LYS A 56 14.65 6.67 6.59
N LYS A 57 15.38 7.48 7.37
CA LYS A 57 16.66 7.25 8.06
C LYS A 57 16.98 5.76 8.31
N ARG A 58 18.27 5.44 8.10
CA ARG A 58 19.03 4.23 8.45
C ARG A 58 18.46 3.38 9.60
N ILE A 59 18.63 2.05 9.50
CA ILE A 59 19.05 1.06 10.54
C ILE A 59 19.37 -0.24 9.74
N LYS A 60 20.62 -0.61 9.45
CA LYS A 60 21.65 -1.34 10.24
C LYS A 60 21.36 -2.84 10.41
N VAL A 61 22.10 -3.69 9.68
CA VAL A 61 22.99 -4.75 10.22
C VAL A 61 24.21 -4.80 9.31
#